data_AF-A0A819CWF5-F1
#
_entry.id   AF-A0A819CWF5-F1
#
_cell.length_a   1.000
_cell.length_b   1.000
_cell.length_c   1.000
_cell.angle_alpha   90.00
_cell.angle_beta   90.00
_cell.angle_gamma   90.00
#
_symmetry.space_group_name_H-M   'P 1'
#
loop_
_entity.id
_entity.type
_entity.pdbx_description
1 polymer ?
#
loop_
_entity_poly.entity_id
_entity_poly.type
_entity_poly.pdbx_seq_one_letter_code
_entity_poly.pdbx_strand_id
1 'polypeptide(L)'
;MSHEFISPFDDAFMAKEELEFDFRREGLFGRNLILITSRILNYTIHPLNGELITHYTIQPMNVEYLYSFVKNWCLHVQDEIIHLFNRYILDFKENKIKYQSNLKAKNLISKIETNEKLRSLASNPSVLSIICTLIARHGVDTFETTRVQLYKKVVELMLQRWQYHQLHIPKDALISIFSNMAFYIHSHSGSGLIDEFDLNHLCYLSLKLWYDKNSNGMTYSSSKIRQHTEKFMQLLSEDAGIVAARALA
;
A
#
# COMPACT_ATOMS: atom_id res chain seq x y z
N MET A 1 12.58 -15.22 50.52
CA MET A 1 11.82 -14.04 50.06
C MET A 1 12.07 -13.90 48.57
N SER A 2 11.19 -14.47 47.75
CA SER A 2 11.21 -14.31 46.29
C SER A 2 10.49 -13.02 45.95
N HIS A 3 11.19 -12.07 45.32
CA HIS A 3 10.55 -10.91 44.73
C HIS A 3 9.73 -11.38 43.51
N GLU A 4 8.41 -11.44 43.66
CA GLU A 4 7.49 -11.56 42.53
C GLU A 4 7.62 -10.29 41.69
N PHE A 5 8.14 -10.44 40.47
CA PHE A 5 8.10 -9.41 39.45
C PHE A 5 6.66 -9.28 38.98
N ILE A 6 5.93 -8.32 39.55
CA ILE A 6 4.62 -7.91 39.03
C ILE A 6 4.90 -7.12 37.74
N SER A 7 4.45 -7.69 36.63
CA SER A 7 4.47 -7.05 35.33
C SER A 7 3.42 -5.95 35.28
N PRO A 8 3.65 -4.80 34.62
CA PRO A 8 2.62 -3.79 34.39
C PRO A 8 1.43 -4.29 33.55
N PHE A 9 1.50 -5.52 33.03
CA PHE A 9 0.37 -6.21 32.39
C PHE A 9 -0.47 -7.07 33.36
N ASP A 10 -0.04 -7.23 34.61
CA ASP A 10 -0.74 -8.01 35.64
C ASP A 10 -1.85 -7.20 36.32
N ASP A 11 -1.82 -5.87 36.20
CA ASP A 11 -2.90 -5.02 36.68
C ASP A 11 -4.12 -5.14 35.76
N ALA A 12 -5.12 -5.87 36.27
CA ALA A 12 -6.49 -5.98 35.74
C ALA A 12 -7.23 -4.63 35.59
N PHE A 13 -6.55 -3.50 35.76
CA PHE A 13 -7.12 -2.16 35.76
C PHE A 13 -7.41 -1.61 34.34
N MET A 14 -6.82 -2.21 33.30
CA MET A 14 -7.10 -1.83 31.90
C MET A 14 -8.30 -2.57 31.28
N ALA A 15 -8.94 -3.48 32.02
CA ALA A 15 -10.05 -4.30 31.52
C ALA A 15 -11.44 -3.67 31.69
N LYS A 16 -11.54 -2.33 31.81
CA LYS A 16 -12.84 -1.63 31.94
C LYS A 16 -13.42 -1.10 30.63
N GLU A 17 -12.70 -1.19 29.52
CA GLU A 17 -13.31 -1.00 28.20
C GLU A 17 -13.49 -2.38 27.56
N GLU A 18 -14.71 -2.91 27.75
CA GLU A 18 -15.21 -4.14 27.15
C GLU A 18 -15.09 -4.08 25.62
N LEU A 19 -14.01 -4.64 25.09
CA LEU A 19 -14.07 -5.32 23.80
C LEU A 19 -14.71 -6.68 24.07
N GLU A 20 -15.92 -6.92 23.55
CA GLU A 20 -16.69 -8.18 23.64
C GLU A 20 -15.97 -9.43 23.08
N PHE A 21 -14.70 -9.32 22.70
CA PHE A 21 -13.85 -10.44 22.34
C PHE A 21 -12.84 -10.69 23.46
N ASP A 22 -13.30 -11.37 24.51
CA ASP A 22 -12.39 -11.88 25.52
C ASP A 22 -11.55 -13.01 24.93
N PHE A 23 -10.38 -12.65 24.39
CA PHE A 23 -9.39 -13.61 23.89
C PHE A 23 -8.68 -14.37 25.02
N ARG A 24 -8.98 -14.09 26.29
CA ARG A 24 -8.39 -14.78 27.43
C ARG A 24 -9.19 -16.05 27.71
N ARG A 25 -8.62 -17.23 27.42
CA ARG A 25 -9.14 -18.45 28.04
C ARG A 25 -8.86 -18.40 29.54
N GLU A 26 -9.85 -18.74 30.35
CA GLU A 26 -9.71 -18.94 31.79
C GLU A 26 -8.50 -19.87 32.07
N GLY A 27 -7.59 -19.43 32.96
CA GLY A 27 -6.38 -20.18 33.33
C GLY A 27 -5.07 -19.80 32.61
N LEU A 28 -5.07 -18.79 31.73
CA LEU A 28 -3.86 -18.32 31.01
C LEU A 28 -3.25 -17.01 31.54
N PHE A 29 -3.35 -16.75 32.85
CA PHE A 29 -2.74 -15.56 33.47
C PHE A 29 -1.21 -15.54 33.25
N GLY A 30 -0.65 -14.38 32.86
CA GLY A 30 0.79 -14.17 32.66
C GLY A 30 1.38 -14.64 31.31
N ARG A 31 0.56 -14.94 30.29
CA ARG A 31 1.05 -15.36 28.96
C ARG A 31 0.97 -14.26 27.90
N ASN A 32 1.95 -14.23 27.00
CA ASN A 32 1.96 -13.32 25.85
C ASN A 32 0.88 -13.69 24.83
N LEU A 33 0.10 -12.70 24.40
CA LEU A 33 -0.80 -12.83 23.26
C LEU A 33 -0.02 -12.55 21.97
N ILE A 34 -0.09 -13.48 21.02
CA ILE A 34 0.63 -13.39 19.74
C ILE A 34 -0.39 -13.49 18.60
N LEU A 35 -0.45 -12.45 17.77
CA LEU A 35 -1.22 -12.47 16.52
C LEU A 35 -0.28 -12.81 15.37
N ILE A 36 -0.58 -13.91 14.67
CA ILE A 36 0.18 -14.36 13.49
C ILE A 36 -0.70 -14.19 12.26
N THR A 37 -0.20 -13.48 11.25
CA THR A 37 -0.88 -13.32 9.96
C THR A 37 -0.18 -14.10 8.87
N SER A 38 -0.93 -14.74 7.98
CA SER A 38 -0.40 -15.49 6.85
C SER A 38 -1.30 -15.38 5.62
N ARG A 39 -0.74 -15.60 4.43
CA ARG A 39 -1.57 -15.83 3.23
C ARG A 39 -2.31 -17.16 3.36
N ILE A 40 -3.58 -17.18 2.96
CA ILE A 40 -4.44 -18.36 3.08
C ILE A 40 -3.84 -19.60 2.40
N LEU A 41 -3.26 -19.44 1.20
CA LEU A 41 -2.68 -20.55 0.45
C LEU A 41 -1.53 -21.23 1.21
N ASN A 42 -0.60 -20.45 1.75
CA ASN A 42 0.53 -21.00 2.50
C ASN A 42 0.06 -21.66 3.80
N TYR A 43 -0.93 -21.05 4.46
CA TYR A 43 -1.46 -21.58 5.71
C TYR A 43 -2.21 -22.90 5.54
N THR A 44 -2.94 -23.06 4.44
CA THR A 44 -3.60 -24.33 4.12
C THR A 44 -2.59 -25.46 3.90
N ILE A 45 -1.40 -25.16 3.36
CA ILE A 45 -0.34 -26.15 3.12
C ILE A 45 0.43 -26.46 4.41
N HIS A 46 0.69 -25.44 5.24
CA HIS A 46 1.46 -25.55 6.47
C HIS A 46 0.74 -24.87 7.66
N PRO A 47 -0.34 -25.48 8.17
CA PRO A 47 -1.08 -24.91 9.29
C PRO A 47 -0.27 -25.01 10.59
N LEU A 48 -0.42 -24.01 11.45
CA LEU A 48 0.15 -24.05 12.81
C LEU A 48 -0.79 -24.83 13.72
N ASN A 49 -0.35 -25.99 14.21
CA ASN A 49 -1.16 -26.81 15.11
C ASN A 49 -0.78 -26.56 16.57
N GLY A 50 -1.77 -26.49 17.45
CA GLY A 50 -1.56 -26.41 18.89
C GLY A 50 -2.85 -26.16 19.66
N GLU A 51 -2.99 -26.72 20.85
CA GLU A 51 -4.22 -26.63 21.66
C GLU A 51 -4.58 -25.19 22.05
N LEU A 52 -3.59 -24.31 22.10
CA LEU A 52 -3.72 -22.89 22.45
C LEU A 52 -3.85 -21.97 21.22
N ILE A 53 -3.81 -22.53 20.01
CA ILE A 53 -3.89 -21.76 18.78
C ILE A 53 -5.35 -21.73 18.32
N THR A 54 -5.85 -20.52 18.07
CA THR A 54 -7.17 -20.32 17.47
C THR A 54 -7.01 -19.73 16.08
N HIS A 55 -7.78 -20.25 15.14
CA HIS A 55 -7.65 -19.95 13.72
C HIS A 55 -8.81 -19.07 13.26
N TYR A 56 -8.48 -17.99 12.55
CA TYR A 56 -9.46 -17.08 11.96
C TYR A 56 -9.14 -16.85 10.49
N THR A 57 -10.19 -16.68 9.67
CA THR A 57 -10.06 -16.33 8.26
C THR A 57 -10.75 -14.99 8.02
N ILE A 58 -10.00 -14.01 7.53
CA ILE A 58 -10.55 -12.72 7.11
C ILE A 58 -11.37 -12.94 5.83
N GLN A 59 -12.67 -12.67 5.90
CA GLN A 59 -13.59 -12.79 4.77
C GLN A 59 -13.51 -11.56 3.86
N PRO A 60 -13.90 -11.68 2.57
CA PRO A 60 -14.11 -10.52 1.71
C PRO A 60 -15.11 -9.53 2.34
N MET A 61 -14.95 -8.24 2.06
CA MET A 61 -15.88 -7.23 2.57
C MET A 61 -17.29 -7.48 2.03
N ASN A 62 -18.26 -7.45 2.94
CA ASN A 62 -19.66 -7.42 2.58
C ASN A 62 -20.03 -6.04 1.98
N VAL A 63 -21.25 -5.95 1.49
CA VAL A 63 -21.76 -4.75 0.82
C VAL A 63 -21.78 -3.53 1.75
N GLU A 64 -22.13 -3.71 3.02
CA GLU A 64 -22.22 -2.62 4.00
C GLU A 64 -20.86 -2.00 4.30
N TYR A 65 -19.84 -2.84 4.54
CA TYR A 65 -18.46 -2.38 4.76
C TYR A 65 -17.87 -1.76 3.50
N LEU A 66 -18.16 -2.30 2.33
CA LEU A 66 -17.74 -1.74 1.05
C LEU A 66 -18.30 -0.32 0.87
N TYR A 67 -19.59 -0.09 1.12
CA TYR A 67 -20.20 1.24 0.99
C TYR A 67 -19.66 2.22 2.00
N SER A 68 -19.46 1.77 3.24
CA SER A 68 -18.86 2.56 4.29
C SER A 68 -17.42 2.95 3.93
N PHE A 69 -16.64 2.02 3.38
CA PHE A 69 -15.29 2.28 2.89
C PHE A 69 -15.29 3.36 1.81
N VAL A 70 -16.11 3.22 0.77
CA VAL A 70 -16.18 4.19 -0.34
C VAL A 70 -16.52 5.59 0.17
N LYS A 71 -17.55 5.70 1.01
CA LYS A 71 -17.97 6.98 1.58
C LYS A 71 -16.85 7.61 2.40
N ASN A 72 -16.27 6.86 3.34
CA ASN A 72 -15.23 7.35 4.23
C ASN A 72 -13.96 7.74 3.46
N TRP A 73 -13.57 6.95 2.46
CA TRP A 73 -12.42 7.26 1.62
C TRP A 73 -12.63 8.57 0.84
N CYS A 74 -13.80 8.74 0.21
CA CYS A 74 -14.12 9.97 -0.53
C CYS A 74 -14.20 11.19 0.38
N LEU A 75 -14.75 11.05 1.59
CA LEU A 75 -14.77 12.11 2.60
C LEU A 75 -13.35 12.49 3.04
N HIS A 76 -12.51 11.51 3.34
CA HIS A 76 -11.15 11.76 3.78
C HIS A 76 -10.32 12.50 2.72
N VAL A 77 -10.34 12.03 1.46
CA VAL A 77 -9.63 12.72 0.36
C VAL A 77 -10.13 14.15 0.16
N GLN A 78 -11.43 14.36 0.33
CA GLN A 78 -12.03 15.68 0.24
C GLN A 78 -11.56 16.61 1.36
N ASP A 79 -11.51 16.11 2.60
CA ASP A 79 -11.07 16.89 3.76
C ASP A 79 -9.59 17.26 3.64
N GLU A 80 -8.74 16.36 3.13
CA GLU A 80 -7.34 16.66 2.80
C GLU A 80 -7.22 17.75 1.73
N ILE A 81 -8.04 17.69 0.67
CA ILE A 81 -8.07 18.74 -0.36
C ILE A 81 -8.50 20.08 0.25
N ILE A 82 -9.55 20.10 1.05
CA ILE A 82 -10.04 21.33 1.72
C ILE A 82 -8.95 21.89 2.63
N HIS A 83 -8.31 21.05 3.45
CA HIS A 83 -7.24 21.46 4.35
C HIS A 83 -6.06 22.07 3.58
N LEU A 84 -5.64 21.46 2.46
CA LEU A 84 -4.59 22.02 1.60
C LEU A 84 -5.01 23.36 1.00
N PHE A 85 -6.23 23.50 0.51
CA PHE A 85 -6.68 24.76 -0.11
C PHE A 85 -6.89 25.88 0.91
N ASN A 86 -7.45 25.60 2.08
CA ASN A 86 -7.63 26.59 3.15
C ASN A 86 -6.28 27.15 3.65
N ARG A 87 -5.17 26.42 3.46
CA ARG A 87 -3.82 26.92 3.74
C ARG A 87 -3.34 28.00 2.75
N TYR A 88 -3.86 28.02 1.52
CA TYR A 88 -3.35 28.88 0.43
C TYR A 88 -4.39 29.82 -0.18
N ILE A 89 -5.70 29.62 0.04
CA ILE A 89 -6.80 30.38 -0.58
C ILE A 89 -7.85 30.77 0.49
N LEU A 90 -8.11 32.06 0.63
CA LEU A 90 -9.00 32.65 1.65
C LEU A 90 -10.50 32.57 1.34
N ASP A 91 -10.91 32.25 0.11
CA ASP A 91 -12.33 32.24 -0.33
C ASP A 91 -12.67 30.94 -1.08
N PHE A 92 -12.38 29.81 -0.44
CA PHE A 92 -12.56 28.50 -1.02
C PHE A 92 -14.00 27.99 -0.87
N LYS A 93 -14.63 27.62 -1.99
CA LYS A 93 -16.02 27.11 -2.02
C LYS A 93 -16.12 25.66 -1.55
N GLU A 94 -15.93 25.42 -0.26
CA GLU A 94 -15.98 24.09 0.36
C GLU A 94 -17.23 23.28 -0.03
N ASN A 95 -18.40 23.94 -0.05
CA ASN A 95 -19.68 23.30 -0.35
C ASN A 95 -19.71 22.63 -1.74
N LYS A 96 -19.02 23.20 -2.73
CA LYS A 96 -18.95 22.63 -4.09
C LYS A 96 -18.16 21.32 -4.11
N ILE A 97 -17.07 21.26 -3.34
CA ILE A 97 -16.21 20.08 -3.26
C ILE A 97 -16.87 18.98 -2.44
N LYS A 98 -17.53 19.35 -1.32
CA LYS A 98 -18.38 18.46 -0.53
C LYS A 98 -19.46 17.79 -1.39
N TYR A 99 -20.13 18.57 -2.24
CA TYR A 99 -21.12 18.03 -3.18
C TYR A 99 -20.51 17.07 -4.20
N GLN A 100 -19.39 17.45 -4.84
CA GLN A 100 -18.73 16.62 -5.85
C GLN A 100 -18.21 15.29 -5.29
N SER A 101 -17.65 15.28 -4.08
CA SER A 101 -17.16 14.04 -3.46
C SER A 101 -18.31 13.07 -3.16
N ASN A 102 -19.40 13.57 -2.59
CA ASN A 102 -20.60 12.77 -2.34
C ASN A 102 -21.20 12.20 -3.64
N LEU A 103 -21.21 12.98 -4.72
CA LEU A 103 -21.62 12.47 -6.03
C LEU A 103 -20.70 11.37 -6.54
N LYS A 104 -19.37 11.53 -6.42
CA LYS A 104 -18.40 10.49 -6.82
C LYS A 104 -18.62 9.19 -6.04
N ALA A 105 -18.81 9.28 -4.73
CA ALA A 105 -19.10 8.12 -3.88
C ALA A 105 -20.40 7.41 -4.29
N LYS A 106 -21.49 8.17 -4.48
CA LYS A 106 -22.78 7.61 -4.94
C LYS A 106 -22.68 6.95 -6.30
N ASN A 107 -22.00 7.58 -7.25
CA ASN A 107 -21.81 7.05 -8.60
C ASN A 107 -20.96 5.77 -8.59
N LEU A 108 -19.89 5.72 -7.79
CA LEU A 108 -19.09 4.52 -7.61
C LEU A 108 -19.92 3.37 -7.02
N ILE A 109 -20.66 3.63 -5.95
CA ILE A 109 -21.54 2.63 -5.31
C ILE A 109 -22.55 2.08 -6.32
N SER A 110 -23.27 2.95 -7.03
CA SER A 110 -24.23 2.54 -8.06
C SER A 110 -23.58 1.71 -9.17
N LYS A 111 -22.33 2.01 -9.55
CA LYS A 111 -21.60 1.21 -10.54
C LYS A 111 -21.20 -0.17 -10.01
N ILE A 112 -20.75 -0.25 -8.75
CA ILE A 112 -20.43 -1.52 -8.08
C ILE A 112 -21.71 -2.38 -7.95
N GLU A 113 -22.85 -1.77 -7.70
CA GLU A 113 -24.14 -2.46 -7.65
C GLU A 113 -24.53 -3.04 -9.00
N THR A 114 -24.31 -2.30 -10.09
CA THR A 114 -24.74 -2.72 -11.43
C THR A 114 -23.73 -3.61 -12.16
N ASN A 115 -22.53 -3.81 -11.62
CA ASN A 115 -21.46 -4.59 -12.26
C ASN A 115 -20.90 -5.65 -11.30
N GLU A 116 -21.30 -6.90 -11.51
CA GLU A 116 -20.90 -8.05 -10.68
C GLU A 116 -19.37 -8.27 -10.65
N LYS A 117 -18.69 -8.12 -11.80
CA LYS A 117 -17.23 -8.26 -11.86
C LYS A 117 -16.55 -7.20 -11.00
N LEU A 118 -17.01 -5.95 -11.10
CA LEU A 118 -16.50 -4.86 -10.29
C LEU A 118 -16.80 -5.08 -8.80
N ARG A 119 -17.98 -5.60 -8.46
CA ARG A 119 -18.35 -5.97 -7.09
C ARG A 119 -17.42 -7.03 -6.51
N SER A 120 -17.15 -8.08 -7.26
CA SER A 120 -16.21 -9.14 -6.88
C SER A 120 -14.81 -8.57 -6.63
N LEU A 121 -14.33 -7.66 -7.47
CA LEU A 121 -13.05 -6.97 -7.28
C LEU A 121 -13.04 -6.08 -6.03
N ALA A 122 -14.09 -5.28 -5.85
CA ALA A 122 -14.24 -4.32 -4.76
C ALA A 122 -14.45 -4.97 -3.38
N SER A 123 -14.80 -6.25 -3.32
CA SER A 123 -14.86 -7.02 -2.06
C SER A 123 -13.50 -7.13 -1.37
N ASN A 124 -12.40 -6.95 -2.11
CA ASN A 124 -11.06 -6.84 -1.54
C ASN A 124 -10.74 -5.37 -1.21
N PRO A 125 -10.48 -5.01 0.06
CA PRO A 125 -10.25 -3.62 0.47
C PRO A 125 -9.05 -2.95 -0.21
N SER A 126 -7.98 -3.71 -0.48
CA SER A 126 -6.79 -3.20 -1.19
C SER A 126 -7.09 -2.91 -2.66
N VAL A 127 -7.95 -3.70 -3.30
CA VAL A 127 -8.38 -3.42 -4.69
C VAL A 127 -9.37 -2.25 -4.71
N LEU A 128 -10.25 -2.16 -3.70
CA LEU A 128 -11.19 -1.05 -3.58
C LEU A 128 -10.48 0.30 -3.41
N SER A 129 -9.40 0.36 -2.62
CA SER A 129 -8.60 1.59 -2.48
C SER A 129 -7.97 2.04 -3.81
N ILE A 130 -7.52 1.09 -4.64
CA ILE A 130 -7.04 1.37 -5.99
C ILE A 130 -8.17 1.93 -6.85
N ILE A 131 -9.34 1.29 -6.85
CA ILE A 131 -10.51 1.75 -7.60
C ILE A 131 -10.87 3.19 -7.20
N CYS A 132 -10.93 3.46 -5.90
CA CYS A 132 -11.22 4.80 -5.38
C CYS A 132 -10.17 5.83 -5.84
N THR A 133 -8.89 5.46 -5.81
CA THR A 133 -7.78 6.31 -6.28
C THR A 133 -7.92 6.66 -7.77
N LEU A 134 -8.22 5.66 -8.61
CA LEU A 134 -8.42 5.86 -10.05
C LEU A 134 -9.60 6.80 -10.32
N ILE A 135 -10.70 6.65 -9.59
CA ILE A 135 -11.91 7.48 -9.75
C ILE A 135 -11.69 8.91 -9.27
N ALA A 136 -10.96 9.10 -8.18
CA ALA A 136 -10.61 10.43 -7.71
C ALA A 136 -9.91 11.22 -8.82
N ARG A 137 -9.06 10.54 -9.61
CA ARG A 137 -8.25 11.14 -10.68
C ARG A 137 -8.93 11.21 -12.05
N HIS A 138 -9.65 10.18 -12.47
CA HIS A 138 -10.18 10.04 -13.85
C HIS A 138 -11.72 10.06 -13.93
N GLY A 139 -12.43 10.08 -12.80
CA GLY A 139 -13.88 9.96 -12.78
C GLY A 139 -14.37 8.50 -12.88
N VAL A 140 -15.70 8.34 -12.90
CA VAL A 140 -16.39 7.05 -12.74
C VAL A 140 -16.61 6.33 -14.08
N ASP A 141 -16.31 6.94 -15.22
CA ASP A 141 -16.67 6.37 -16.53
C ASP A 141 -15.63 5.37 -17.08
N THR A 142 -14.46 5.26 -16.45
CA THR A 142 -13.35 4.41 -16.91
C THR A 142 -13.12 3.22 -16.00
N PHE A 143 -14.02 2.22 -16.07
CA PHE A 143 -13.84 0.97 -15.31
C PHE A 143 -13.20 -0.12 -16.15
N GLU A 144 -12.00 -0.50 -15.73
CA GLU A 144 -11.41 -1.76 -16.10
C GLU A 144 -12.03 -2.88 -15.27
N THR A 145 -12.26 -4.05 -15.88
CA THR A 145 -13.00 -5.16 -15.24
C THR A 145 -12.09 -6.28 -14.74
N THR A 146 -10.77 -6.09 -14.80
CA THR A 146 -9.79 -7.08 -14.34
C THR A 146 -8.75 -6.45 -13.41
N ARG A 147 -8.23 -7.25 -12.46
CA ARG A 147 -7.17 -6.81 -11.53
C ARG A 147 -5.93 -6.30 -12.26
N VAL A 148 -5.52 -6.99 -13.32
CA VAL A 148 -4.31 -6.65 -14.09
C VAL A 148 -4.44 -5.26 -14.70
N GLN A 149 -5.59 -4.94 -15.29
CA GLN A 149 -5.83 -3.62 -15.87
C GLN A 149 -5.88 -2.51 -14.81
N LEU A 150 -6.52 -2.77 -13.65
CA LEU A 150 -6.53 -1.84 -12.53
C LEU A 150 -5.10 -1.56 -12.01
N TYR A 151 -4.29 -2.60 -11.85
CA TYR A 151 -2.88 -2.45 -11.45
C TYR A 151 -2.07 -1.68 -12.48
N LYS A 152 -2.27 -1.95 -13.77
CA LYS A 152 -1.59 -1.20 -14.84
C LYS A 152 -1.93 0.29 -14.76
N LYS A 153 -3.20 0.64 -14.58
CA LYS A 153 -3.64 2.04 -14.48
C LYS A 153 -3.07 2.78 -13.27
N VAL A 154 -3.04 2.14 -12.11
CA VAL A 154 -2.45 2.78 -10.92
C VAL A 154 -0.94 2.93 -11.06
N VAL A 155 -0.24 1.97 -11.67
CA VAL A 155 1.19 2.10 -11.99
C VAL A 155 1.43 3.26 -12.95
N GLU A 156 0.61 3.40 -14.01
CA GLU A 156 0.69 4.53 -14.94
C GLU A 156 0.52 5.88 -14.22
N LEU A 157 -0.44 5.98 -13.29
CA LEU A 157 -0.66 7.17 -12.48
C LEU A 157 0.52 7.49 -11.55
N MET A 158 1.07 6.48 -10.86
CA MET A 158 2.21 6.67 -9.97
C MET A 158 3.44 7.12 -10.77
N LEU A 159 3.70 6.53 -11.94
CA LEU A 159 4.78 6.94 -12.81
C LEU A 159 4.63 8.39 -13.30
N GLN A 160 3.40 8.84 -13.63
CA GLN A 160 3.16 10.24 -14.00
C GLN A 160 3.53 11.21 -12.86
N ARG A 161 3.22 10.86 -11.61
CA ARG A 161 3.63 11.66 -10.44
C ARG A 161 5.16 11.74 -10.35
N TRP A 162 5.85 10.63 -10.54
CA TRP A 162 7.31 10.58 -10.47
C TRP A 162 7.99 11.38 -11.60
N GLN A 163 7.40 11.41 -12.80
CA GLN A 163 7.86 12.27 -13.89
C GLN A 163 7.67 13.77 -13.57
N TYR A 164 6.59 14.13 -12.86
CA TYR A 164 6.34 15.51 -12.43
C TYR A 164 7.41 16.02 -11.45
N HIS A 165 7.96 15.15 -10.59
CA HIS A 165 9.09 15.47 -9.70
C HIS A 165 10.45 15.59 -10.43
N GLN A 166 10.45 15.74 -11.76
CA GLN A 166 11.63 16.00 -12.59
C GLN A 166 12.74 14.94 -12.45
N LEU A 167 12.36 13.68 -12.38
CA LEU A 167 13.27 12.60 -12.73
C LEU A 167 13.67 12.78 -14.19
N HIS A 168 14.93 13.11 -14.46
CA HIS A 168 15.53 13.02 -15.80
C HIS A 168 15.73 11.55 -16.23
N ILE A 169 14.88 10.65 -15.74
CA ILE A 169 14.85 9.22 -16.03
C ILE A 169 13.62 8.97 -16.89
N PRO A 170 13.78 8.45 -18.12
CA PRO A 170 12.66 8.12 -18.98
C PRO A 170 11.69 7.11 -18.33
N LYS A 171 10.40 7.20 -18.68
CA LYS A 171 9.36 6.32 -18.12
C LYS A 171 9.70 4.83 -18.29
N ASP A 172 10.19 4.44 -19.46
CA ASP A 172 10.52 3.05 -19.76
C ASP A 172 11.72 2.56 -18.93
N ALA A 173 12.65 3.47 -18.60
CA ALA A 173 13.74 3.17 -17.68
C ALA A 173 13.20 2.93 -16.26
N LEU A 174 12.26 3.76 -15.78
CA LEU A 174 11.61 3.55 -14.48
C LEU A 174 10.86 2.21 -14.43
N ILE A 175 10.12 1.86 -15.49
CA ILE A 175 9.45 0.55 -15.58
C ILE A 175 10.46 -0.59 -15.48
N SER A 176 11.59 -0.49 -16.18
CA SER A 176 12.68 -1.49 -16.12
C SER A 176 13.23 -1.64 -14.70
N ILE A 177 13.53 -0.52 -14.04
CA ILE A 177 14.03 -0.49 -12.65
C ILE A 177 13.04 -1.18 -11.70
N PHE A 178 11.77 -0.76 -11.70
CA PHE A 178 10.75 -1.34 -10.82
C PHE A 178 10.46 -2.80 -11.12
N SER A 179 10.51 -3.22 -12.39
CA SER A 179 10.32 -4.62 -12.77
C SER A 179 11.46 -5.50 -12.25
N ASN A 180 12.71 -5.02 -12.37
CA ASN A 180 13.87 -5.73 -11.84
C ASN A 180 13.85 -5.78 -10.30
N MET A 181 13.41 -4.70 -9.64
CA MET A 181 13.19 -4.69 -8.18
C MET A 181 12.14 -5.70 -7.74
N ALA A 182 10.97 -5.70 -8.39
CA ALA A 182 9.90 -6.65 -8.07
C ALA A 182 10.36 -8.10 -8.27
N PHE A 183 11.10 -8.36 -9.36
CA PHE A 183 11.67 -9.69 -9.62
C PHE A 183 12.71 -10.08 -8.56
N TYR A 184 13.60 -9.17 -8.18
CA TYR A 184 14.63 -9.40 -7.17
C TYR A 184 14.00 -9.76 -5.83
N ILE A 185 13.08 -8.92 -5.34
CA ILE A 185 12.39 -9.11 -4.07
C ILE A 185 11.63 -10.44 -4.08
N HIS A 186 10.91 -10.74 -5.16
CA HIS A 186 10.17 -12.00 -5.27
C HIS A 186 11.08 -13.23 -5.22
N SER A 187 12.27 -13.14 -5.82
CA SER A 187 13.18 -14.28 -5.98
C SER A 187 14.12 -14.50 -4.80
N HIS A 188 14.51 -13.43 -4.10
CA HIS A 188 15.56 -13.47 -3.08
C HIS A 188 15.08 -13.10 -1.68
N SER A 189 13.87 -12.53 -1.53
CA SER A 189 13.39 -12.03 -0.25
C SER A 189 12.11 -12.73 0.21
N GLY A 190 12.26 -13.67 1.13
CA GLY A 190 11.12 -14.30 1.81
C GLY A 190 10.31 -13.30 2.66
N SER A 191 10.93 -12.18 3.07
CA SER A 191 10.28 -11.11 3.84
C SER A 191 9.69 -9.99 2.97
N GLY A 192 9.98 -9.99 1.66
CA GLY A 192 9.57 -8.90 0.76
C GLY A 192 10.39 -7.62 0.89
N LEU A 193 11.53 -7.67 1.61
CA LEU A 193 12.44 -6.55 1.83
C LEU A 193 13.69 -6.63 0.94
N ILE A 194 14.29 -5.49 0.65
CA ILE A 194 15.59 -5.35 0.00
C ILE A 194 16.43 -4.38 0.83
N ASP A 195 17.71 -4.68 1.02
CA ASP A 195 18.63 -3.75 1.67
C ASP A 195 19.02 -2.62 0.73
N GLU A 196 19.50 -1.52 1.31
CA GLU A 196 19.79 -0.31 0.55
C GLU A 196 20.95 -0.49 -0.44
N PHE A 197 21.93 -1.33 -0.09
CA PHE A 197 23.09 -1.59 -0.94
C PHE A 197 22.69 -2.36 -2.20
N ASP A 198 21.97 -3.46 -2.04
CA ASP A 198 21.44 -4.27 -3.14
C ASP A 198 20.47 -3.45 -4.00
N LEU A 199 19.63 -2.63 -3.38
CA LEU A 199 18.70 -1.76 -4.08
C LEU A 199 19.41 -0.72 -4.95
N ASN A 200 20.45 -0.07 -4.42
CA ASN A 200 21.26 0.88 -5.17
C ASN A 200 21.99 0.18 -6.32
N HIS A 201 22.61 -0.98 -6.05
CA HIS A 201 23.30 -1.76 -7.06
C HIS A 201 22.36 -2.20 -8.20
N LEU A 202 21.18 -2.70 -7.85
CA LEU A 202 20.16 -3.13 -8.81
C LEU A 202 19.64 -1.97 -9.66
N CYS A 203 19.45 -0.79 -9.06
CA CYS A 203 19.05 0.42 -9.78
C CYS A 203 20.13 0.84 -10.78
N TYR A 204 21.40 0.88 -10.36
CA TYR A 204 22.53 1.17 -11.24
C TYR A 204 22.61 0.21 -12.43
N LEU A 205 22.52 -1.10 -12.18
CA LEU A 205 22.55 -2.12 -13.25
C LEU A 205 21.36 -1.97 -14.19
N SER A 206 20.16 -1.74 -13.66
CA SER A 206 18.94 -1.56 -14.45
C SER A 206 19.04 -0.35 -15.37
N LEU A 207 19.57 0.78 -14.87
CA LEU A 207 19.81 1.99 -15.66
C LEU A 207 20.89 1.78 -16.71
N LYS A 208 22.01 1.14 -16.34
CA LYS A 208 23.09 0.83 -17.28
C LYS A 208 22.60 -0.02 -18.44
N LEU A 209 21.91 -1.13 -18.16
CA LEU A 209 21.33 -1.99 -19.17
C LEU A 209 20.31 -1.27 -20.05
N TRP A 210 19.52 -0.37 -19.48
CA TRP A 210 18.56 0.42 -20.24
C TRP A 210 19.28 1.39 -21.19
N TYR A 211 20.30 2.11 -20.72
CA TYR A 211 21.09 3.01 -21.56
C TYR A 211 21.80 2.26 -22.69
N ASP A 212 22.48 1.15 -22.38
CA ASP A 212 23.20 0.34 -23.38
C ASP A 212 22.27 -0.14 -24.51
N LYS A 213 21.01 -0.46 -24.20
CA LYS A 213 20.01 -0.87 -25.20
C LYS A 213 19.43 0.27 -26.03
N ASN A 214 19.34 1.48 -25.47
CA ASN A 214 18.60 2.60 -26.07
C ASN A 214 19.52 3.72 -26.61
N SER A 215 20.84 3.60 -26.49
CA SER A 215 21.76 4.69 -26.79
C SER A 215 22.25 4.79 -28.24
N ASN A 216 21.74 3.98 -29.17
CA ASN A 216 22.16 3.98 -30.58
C ASN A 216 23.70 4.00 -30.77
N GLY A 217 24.46 3.32 -29.88
CA GLY A 217 25.91 3.27 -29.91
C GLY A 217 26.64 4.38 -29.12
N MET A 218 25.94 5.31 -28.46
CA MET A 218 26.56 6.26 -27.53
C MET A 218 26.78 5.62 -26.15
N THR A 219 28.02 5.57 -25.69
CA THR A 219 28.34 5.09 -24.34
C THR A 219 28.00 6.17 -23.31
N TYR A 220 27.03 5.89 -22.43
CA TYR A 220 26.74 6.78 -21.32
C TYR A 220 27.85 6.68 -20.27
N SER A 221 28.35 7.83 -19.79
CA SER A 221 29.36 7.83 -18.74
C SER A 221 28.81 7.21 -17.45
N SER A 222 29.58 6.33 -16.83
CA SER A 222 29.28 5.72 -15.53
C SER A 222 28.93 6.77 -14.46
N SER A 223 29.51 7.97 -14.55
CA SER A 223 29.20 9.10 -13.66
C SER A 223 27.75 9.56 -13.75
N LYS A 224 27.21 9.67 -14.97
CA LYS A 224 25.83 10.10 -15.23
C LYS A 224 24.81 9.05 -14.79
N ILE A 225 25.12 7.77 -14.99
CA ILE A 225 24.29 6.66 -14.49
C ILE A 225 24.25 6.67 -12.97
N ARG A 226 25.40 6.90 -12.32
CA ARG A 226 25.48 7.01 -10.86
C ARG A 226 24.66 8.18 -10.33
N GLN A 227 24.76 9.35 -10.96
CA GLN A 227 23.95 10.52 -10.59
C GLN A 227 22.44 10.25 -10.71
N HIS A 228 22.01 9.56 -11.77
CA HIS A 228 20.60 9.18 -11.92
C HIS A 228 20.17 8.14 -10.88
N THR A 229 21.06 7.21 -10.52
CA THR A 229 20.82 6.23 -9.45
C THR A 229 20.64 6.94 -8.11
N GLU A 230 21.53 7.86 -7.75
CA GLU A 230 21.46 8.65 -6.52
C GLU A 230 20.17 9.47 -6.45
N LYS A 231 19.79 10.14 -7.55
CA LYS A 231 18.54 10.91 -7.61
C LYS A 231 17.30 10.01 -7.45
N PHE A 232 17.32 8.81 -8.05
CA PHE A 232 16.26 7.84 -7.87
C PHE A 232 16.16 7.37 -6.41
N MET A 233 17.30 7.05 -5.78
CA MET A 233 17.35 6.60 -4.38
C MET A 233 16.84 7.68 -3.42
N GLN A 234 17.22 8.95 -3.65
CA GLN A 234 16.71 10.08 -2.89
C GLN A 234 15.18 10.15 -2.95
N LEU A 235 14.62 10.14 -4.16
CA LEU A 235 13.16 10.21 -4.33
C LEU A 235 12.45 8.99 -3.74
N LEU A 236 13.03 7.80 -3.84
CA LEU A 236 12.46 6.61 -3.22
C LEU A 236 12.37 6.77 -1.69
N SER A 237 13.39 7.34 -1.06
CA SER A 237 13.40 7.61 0.38
C SER A 237 12.44 8.72 0.81
N GLU A 238 12.26 9.77 -0.01
CA GLU A 238 11.41 10.92 0.30
C GLU A 238 9.92 10.64 0.04
N ASP A 239 9.58 9.95 -1.04
CA ASP A 239 8.20 9.82 -1.53
C ASP A 239 7.54 8.47 -1.20
N ALA A 240 8.30 7.37 -1.11
CA ALA A 240 7.73 6.03 -1.08
C ALA A 240 7.60 5.43 0.34
N GLY A 241 8.29 5.98 1.34
CA GLY A 241 8.38 5.36 2.67
C GLY A 241 8.90 3.92 2.64
N ILE A 242 9.53 3.49 1.52
CA ILE A 242 10.18 2.19 1.41
C ILE A 242 11.41 2.28 2.30
N VAL A 243 11.25 1.80 3.53
CA VAL A 243 12.36 1.54 4.44
C VAL A 243 13.10 0.36 3.82
N ALA A 244 14.10 0.65 2.97
CA ALA A 244 15.20 -0.28 2.81
C ALA A 244 15.65 -0.65 4.21
N ALA A 245 15.73 -1.96 4.51
CA ALA A 245 16.12 -2.39 5.83
C ALA A 245 17.49 -1.79 6.12
N ARG A 246 17.55 -0.77 6.98
CA ARG A 246 18.82 -0.26 7.49
C ARG A 246 19.36 -1.41 8.31
N ALA A 247 20.39 -2.08 7.80
CA ALA A 247 21.13 -3.03 8.60
C ALA A 247 21.48 -2.31 9.91
N LEU A 248 21.04 -2.85 11.03
CA LEU A 248 21.55 -2.45 12.33
C LEU A 248 23.04 -2.78 12.28
N ALA A 249 23.87 -1.74 12.20
CA ALA A 249 25.30 -1.83 12.42
C ALA A 249 25.57 -2.25 13.86
#